data_AF-A0A4P5R381-F1
#
_entry.id   AF-A0A4P5R381-F1
#
_cell.length_a   1.000
_cell.length_b   1.000
_cell.length_c   1.000
_cell.angle_alpha   90.00
_cell.angle_beta   90.00
_cell.angle_gamma   90.00
#
_symmetry.space_group_name_H-M   'P 1'
#
loop_
_entity.id
_entity.type
_entity.pdbx_description
1 polymer ?
#
loop_
_entity_poly.entity_id
_entity_poly.type
_entity_poly.pdbx_seq_one_letter_code
_entity_poly.pdbx_strand_id
1 'polypeptide(L)'
;MKKLRPFLAILLVIANMVAFTQQVSASTQPRKVLTGWIPYYSMSRSLPAVLANVDIIREVMPFWYTLKYNGAKKLPVVTDLYAPANPSVPIDRPIATLRSAGFTIIPTITDGTSELVLSKLLANPVSRTQVVNAIVELVMKYNYDGIDLDFEGFAFVDKNTTWSSTKPHWVAFVKELSGILKSKNKLLSVSTPYLYDPAGAQKGYFIYAWAEIAPFIDRLRIMTYDFSVAKPGPLGPLAWTERTIKYAISVMPASKVYVGIPGYGRDWVTKVEGTCPKEVANVVRVGAKAATFVLRDAAALAQSYGVVPTYDETIGEVNFTYSKTYSGQTANGLATTCTATRTAWYQDARSFTSRIGFVSKYRLGGVAQWTFGMEDMAASQAIRSAALAIAPDQVISTIESSSGSIESAAALEFGSIFGLKASFQLPDKLPISNLLVRIETKAANETQWREIATSTTGADGVIQVPLLLSKSSMIRARTDATWERLESISAEVSVVITRRISVSAPVSAVRSQPLQIIGTLAPRQSGVPLQLLQQRAGKWIPVGSPVLTDVNGLFTISTTVEQKGFAKYMVRVAKDAQWNQADSEVFTVVIR
;
A
#
# COMPACT_ATOMS: atom_id res chain seq x y z
N MET A 1 36.09 39.36 67.26
CA MET A 1 35.36 40.43 66.56
C MET A 1 34.37 39.80 65.58
N LYS A 2 33.09 40.19 65.71
CA LYS A 2 31.92 40.11 64.79
C LYS A 2 31.57 38.75 64.14
N LYS A 3 30.52 38.08 64.66
CA LYS A 3 29.14 37.95 64.08
C LYS A 3 29.08 36.83 63.02
N LEU A 4 28.12 35.89 62.92
CA LEU A 4 26.75 35.74 63.40
C LEU A 4 26.38 34.25 63.18
N ARG A 5 25.59 33.61 64.06
CA ARG A 5 24.81 32.40 63.70
C ARG A 5 23.54 32.83 62.95
N PRO A 6 23.03 32.02 62.01
CA PRO A 6 21.59 31.94 61.84
C PRO A 6 21.04 30.51 61.78
N PHE A 7 19.76 30.47 62.15
CA PHE A 7 18.80 29.38 62.17
C PHE A 7 18.77 28.50 60.91
N LEU A 8 18.67 27.18 61.12
CA LEU A 8 18.36 26.21 60.07
C LEU A 8 16.84 26.03 60.00
N ALA A 9 16.22 26.56 58.93
CA ALA A 9 14.83 26.29 58.59
C ALA A 9 14.73 24.95 57.83
N ILE A 10 13.91 24.04 58.33
CA ILE A 10 13.60 22.76 57.66
C ILE A 10 12.57 23.06 56.56
N LEU A 11 13.01 23.00 55.29
CA LEU A 11 12.12 22.98 54.13
C LEU A 11 11.88 21.53 53.72
N LEU A 12 10.65 21.06 53.89
CA LEU A 12 10.19 19.76 53.42
C LEU A 12 9.92 19.85 51.91
N VAL A 13 10.84 19.36 51.08
CA VAL A 13 10.63 19.25 49.62
C VAL A 13 9.96 17.90 49.35
N ILE A 14 8.66 17.94 49.04
CA ILE A 14 7.92 16.79 48.50
C ILE A 14 8.37 16.58 47.06
N ALA A 15 9.19 15.56 46.83
CA ALA A 15 9.59 15.14 45.49
C ALA A 15 8.40 14.44 44.80
N ASN A 16 7.79 15.11 43.82
CA ASN A 16 6.89 14.48 42.87
C ASN A 16 7.71 13.54 41.97
N MET A 17 7.69 12.24 42.27
CA MET A 17 8.14 11.22 41.33
C MET A 17 7.12 11.12 40.19
N VAL A 18 7.35 11.87 39.12
CA VAL A 18 6.77 11.57 37.82
C VAL A 18 7.42 10.27 37.34
N ALA A 19 6.67 9.17 37.37
CA ALA A 19 7.06 7.93 36.73
C ALA A 19 7.15 8.18 35.22
N PHE A 20 8.35 8.47 34.73
CA PHE A 20 8.65 8.33 33.31
C PHE A 20 8.54 6.83 33.00
N THR A 21 7.42 6.43 32.39
CA THR A 21 7.39 5.20 31.62
C THR A 21 8.46 5.35 30.55
N GLN A 22 9.57 4.62 30.67
CA GLN A 22 10.47 4.41 29.56
C GLN A 22 9.64 3.75 28.46
N GLN A 23 9.19 4.53 27.47
CA GLN A 23 8.87 3.98 26.17
C GLN A 23 10.14 3.26 25.73
N VAL A 24 10.06 1.93 25.68
CA VAL A 24 11.04 1.12 24.98
C VAL A 24 11.04 1.67 23.55
N SER A 25 12.02 2.51 23.23
CA SER A 25 12.27 2.94 21.87
C SER A 25 12.70 1.68 21.14
N ALA A 26 11.73 1.03 20.49
CA ALA A 26 12.04 0.09 19.43
C ALA A 26 12.99 0.85 18.50
N SER A 27 14.21 0.34 18.31
CA SER A 27 15.16 0.91 17.36
C SER A 27 14.43 1.17 16.06
N THR A 28 14.27 2.43 15.67
CA THR A 28 13.50 2.82 14.50
C THR A 28 14.17 2.21 13.27
N GLN A 29 13.57 1.16 12.70
CA GLN A 29 14.04 0.62 11.42
C GLN A 29 13.66 1.59 10.30
N PRO A 30 14.51 1.77 9.28
CA PRO A 30 14.19 2.66 8.18
C PRO A 30 12.99 2.16 7.38
N ARG A 31 12.19 3.08 6.84
CA ARG A 31 11.13 2.72 5.89
C ARG A 31 11.71 2.02 4.66
N LYS A 32 11.13 0.91 4.22
CA LYS A 32 11.56 0.22 3.00
C LYS A 32 11.07 0.92 1.73
N VAL A 33 11.71 2.02 1.38
CA VAL A 33 11.33 2.95 0.30
C VAL A 33 12.13 2.76 -0.99
N LEU A 34 13.12 1.87 -0.99
CA LEU A 34 13.95 1.60 -2.16
C LEU A 34 13.48 0.32 -2.86
N THR A 35 13.25 0.40 -4.17
CA THR A 35 13.11 -0.72 -5.10
C THR A 35 14.04 -0.47 -6.29
N GLY A 36 14.18 -1.43 -7.19
CA GLY A 36 15.00 -1.25 -8.37
C GLY A 36 15.36 -2.56 -9.06
N TRP A 37 16.08 -2.39 -10.16
CA TRP A 37 16.32 -3.48 -11.09
C TRP A 37 17.60 -4.25 -10.78
N ILE A 38 17.53 -5.57 -10.96
CA ILE A 38 18.65 -6.51 -10.91
C ILE A 38 18.87 -7.07 -12.32
N PRO A 39 19.75 -6.48 -13.13
CA PRO A 39 20.00 -6.95 -14.50
C PRO A 39 20.69 -8.31 -14.55
N TYR A 40 20.29 -9.14 -15.51
CA TYR A 40 20.89 -10.45 -15.73
C TYR A 40 22.40 -10.37 -16.03
N TYR A 41 22.87 -9.27 -16.63
CA TYR A 41 24.26 -9.08 -17.02
C TYR A 41 25.15 -8.49 -15.90
N SER A 42 24.59 -8.18 -14.73
CA SER A 42 25.34 -7.59 -13.60
C SER A 42 25.09 -8.30 -12.28
N MET A 43 24.64 -9.56 -12.31
CA MET A 43 24.29 -10.35 -11.13
C MET A 43 25.39 -10.39 -10.05
N SER A 44 26.66 -10.45 -10.46
CA SER A 44 27.81 -10.46 -9.54
C SER A 44 27.96 -9.19 -8.70
N ARG A 45 27.34 -8.08 -9.12
CA ARG A 45 27.35 -6.80 -8.39
C ARG A 45 25.98 -6.48 -7.81
N SER A 46 24.91 -6.65 -8.59
CA SER A 46 23.56 -6.24 -8.23
C SER A 46 22.97 -7.08 -7.10
N LEU A 47 23.19 -8.40 -7.09
CA LEU A 47 22.65 -9.26 -6.03
C LEU A 47 23.30 -8.97 -4.66
N PRO A 48 24.63 -8.89 -4.52
CA PRO A 48 25.25 -8.44 -3.27
C PRO A 48 24.81 -7.04 -2.82
N ALA A 49 24.68 -6.09 -3.74
CA ALA A 49 24.25 -4.72 -3.41
C ALA A 49 22.85 -4.68 -2.79
N VAL A 50 21.91 -5.47 -3.34
CA VAL A 50 20.55 -5.60 -2.81
C VAL A 50 20.55 -6.29 -1.44
N LEU A 51 21.31 -7.37 -1.28
CA LEU A 51 21.43 -8.09 0.00
C LEU A 51 22.05 -7.24 1.11
N ALA A 52 22.97 -6.34 0.77
CA ALA A 52 23.57 -5.39 1.71
C ALA A 52 22.61 -4.28 2.17
N ASN A 53 21.44 -4.13 1.52
CA ASN A 53 20.48 -3.05 1.77
C ASN A 53 19.05 -3.59 2.02
N VAL A 54 18.94 -4.81 2.58
CA VAL A 54 17.66 -5.46 2.94
C VAL A 54 16.80 -4.64 3.91
N ASP A 55 17.40 -3.74 4.66
CA ASP A 55 16.75 -2.87 5.64
C ASP A 55 15.92 -1.77 4.98
N ILE A 56 16.35 -1.27 3.82
CA ILE A 56 15.67 -0.18 3.07
C ILE A 56 14.97 -0.67 1.81
N ILE A 57 15.16 -1.93 1.41
CA ILE A 57 14.55 -2.54 0.24
C ILE A 57 13.42 -3.50 0.66
N ARG A 58 12.23 -3.28 0.11
CA ARG A 58 11.08 -4.21 0.24
C ARG A 58 10.96 -5.14 -0.96
N GLU A 59 11.21 -4.59 -2.13
CA GLU A 59 10.84 -5.19 -3.40
C GLU A 59 12.00 -5.03 -4.38
N VAL A 60 12.18 -6.04 -5.22
CA VAL A 60 13.27 -6.11 -6.20
C VAL A 60 12.72 -6.54 -7.56
N MET A 61 13.37 -6.04 -8.60
CA MET A 61 12.90 -6.20 -9.97
C MET A 61 13.93 -6.92 -10.83
N PRO A 62 13.95 -8.27 -10.84
CA PRO A 62 14.78 -9.02 -11.76
C PRO A 62 14.53 -8.60 -13.22
N PHE A 63 15.51 -7.96 -13.86
CA PHE A 63 15.41 -7.50 -15.25
C PHE A 63 15.92 -8.60 -16.16
N TRP A 64 15.15 -9.69 -16.27
CA TRP A 64 15.61 -10.99 -16.82
C TRP A 64 14.79 -11.50 -18.00
N TYR A 65 13.69 -10.84 -18.37
CA TYR A 65 12.77 -11.35 -19.36
C TYR A 65 12.47 -10.33 -20.46
N THR A 66 12.17 -10.85 -21.65
CA THR A 66 11.71 -10.02 -22.76
C THR A 66 10.62 -10.73 -23.56
N LEU A 67 9.57 -10.01 -23.91
CA LEU A 67 8.53 -10.48 -24.82
C LEU A 67 9.05 -10.44 -26.26
N LYS A 68 8.95 -11.56 -26.96
CA LYS A 68 9.23 -11.67 -28.40
C LYS A 68 8.02 -12.25 -29.13
N TYR A 69 8.05 -12.16 -30.45
CA TYR A 69 7.11 -12.84 -31.32
C TYR A 69 7.79 -13.98 -32.06
N ASN A 70 7.31 -15.21 -31.90
CA ASN A 70 7.77 -16.35 -32.67
C ASN A 70 6.98 -16.43 -33.98
N GLY A 71 7.58 -15.97 -35.08
CA GLY A 71 6.93 -15.96 -36.39
C GLY A 71 6.55 -17.34 -36.92
N ALA A 72 7.32 -18.38 -36.60
CA ALA A 72 7.04 -19.76 -37.03
C ALA A 72 5.82 -20.34 -36.30
N LYS A 73 5.72 -20.12 -34.99
CA LYS A 73 4.58 -20.57 -34.16
C LYS A 73 3.40 -19.60 -34.18
N LYS A 74 3.59 -18.40 -34.75
CA LYS A 74 2.64 -17.27 -34.75
C LYS A 74 2.14 -16.91 -33.35
N LEU A 75 3.02 -16.99 -32.34
CA LEU A 75 2.67 -16.77 -30.94
C LEU A 75 3.64 -15.81 -30.25
N PRO A 76 3.17 -14.97 -29.32
CA PRO A 76 4.04 -14.27 -28.39
C PRO A 76 4.73 -15.27 -27.46
N VAL A 77 5.98 -14.98 -27.10
CA VAL A 77 6.80 -15.83 -26.22
C VAL A 77 7.62 -14.96 -25.28
N VAL A 78 7.65 -15.33 -24.00
CA VAL A 78 8.54 -14.72 -23.02
C VAL A 78 9.89 -15.44 -23.09
N THR A 79 10.94 -14.67 -23.38
CA THR A 79 12.32 -15.17 -23.49
C THR A 79 13.09 -14.91 -22.21
N ASP A 80 13.77 -15.94 -21.72
CA ASP A 80 14.71 -15.87 -20.60
C ASP A 80 16.06 -15.30 -21.07
N LEU A 81 16.47 -14.16 -20.49
CA LEU A 81 17.77 -13.53 -20.72
C LEU A 81 18.79 -13.89 -19.63
N TYR A 82 18.34 -14.42 -18.49
CA TYR A 82 19.18 -14.80 -17.38
C TYR A 82 20.01 -16.05 -17.67
N ALA A 83 19.35 -17.14 -18.08
CA ALA A 83 20.03 -18.42 -18.24
C ALA A 83 21.18 -18.39 -19.28
N PRO A 84 21.03 -17.74 -20.45
CA PRO A 84 22.13 -17.62 -21.40
C PRO A 84 23.30 -16.78 -20.88
N ALA A 85 23.04 -15.76 -20.06
CA ALA A 85 24.06 -14.87 -19.52
C ALA A 85 24.76 -15.43 -18.27
N ASN A 86 24.11 -16.35 -17.56
CA ASN A 86 24.59 -16.95 -16.31
C ASN A 86 24.53 -18.49 -16.36
N PRO A 87 25.20 -19.14 -17.34
CA PRO A 87 25.01 -20.58 -17.60
C PRO A 87 25.42 -21.47 -16.42
N SER A 88 26.34 -21.00 -15.57
CA SER A 88 26.84 -21.73 -14.40
C SER A 88 25.99 -21.58 -13.15
N VAL A 89 24.97 -20.70 -13.18
CA VAL A 89 24.11 -20.43 -12.02
C VAL A 89 22.65 -20.63 -12.45
N PRO A 90 22.01 -21.73 -12.03
CA PRO A 90 20.59 -21.95 -12.24
C PRO A 90 19.73 -20.80 -11.66
N ILE A 91 18.68 -20.40 -12.39
CA ILE A 91 17.84 -19.22 -12.07
C ILE A 91 17.08 -19.34 -10.75
N ASP A 92 16.80 -20.56 -10.30
CA ASP A 92 16.18 -20.85 -9.01
C ASP A 92 17.07 -20.42 -7.83
N ARG A 93 18.41 -20.46 -7.98
CA ARG A 93 19.35 -20.07 -6.93
C ARG A 93 19.24 -18.58 -6.53
N PRO A 94 19.34 -17.59 -7.44
CA PRO A 94 19.14 -16.19 -7.05
C PRO A 94 17.69 -15.93 -6.61
N ILE A 95 16.68 -16.59 -7.18
CA ILE A 95 15.28 -16.45 -6.73
C ILE A 95 15.15 -16.90 -5.27
N ALA A 96 15.68 -18.08 -4.93
CA ALA A 96 15.67 -18.60 -3.56
C ALA A 96 16.43 -17.69 -2.60
N THR A 97 17.55 -17.12 -3.04
CA THR A 97 18.33 -16.15 -2.25
C THR A 97 17.51 -14.89 -1.95
N LEU A 98 16.87 -14.31 -2.96
CA LEU A 98 16.03 -13.12 -2.80
C LEU A 98 14.81 -13.39 -1.90
N ARG A 99 14.17 -14.56 -2.04
CA ARG A 99 13.06 -14.97 -1.16
C ARG A 99 13.49 -15.14 0.28
N SER A 100 14.64 -15.79 0.49
CA SER A 100 15.17 -16.02 1.85
C SER A 100 15.53 -14.71 2.56
N ALA A 101 15.87 -13.67 1.79
CA ALA A 101 16.07 -12.31 2.29
C ALA A 101 14.75 -11.54 2.54
N GLY A 102 13.60 -12.14 2.26
CA GLY A 102 12.29 -11.54 2.52
C GLY A 102 11.82 -10.50 1.51
N PHE A 103 12.40 -10.49 0.30
CA PHE A 103 11.99 -9.58 -0.76
C PHE A 103 10.69 -10.02 -1.43
N THR A 104 9.86 -9.05 -1.77
CA THR A 104 8.85 -9.19 -2.82
C THR A 104 9.57 -9.17 -4.18
N ILE A 105 9.33 -10.18 -5.02
CA ILE A 105 10.03 -10.37 -6.29
C ILE A 105 9.05 -10.13 -7.44
N ILE A 106 9.23 -9.00 -8.12
CA ILE A 106 8.41 -8.57 -9.26
C ILE A 106 9.34 -8.43 -10.47
N PRO A 107 9.62 -9.52 -11.21
CA PRO A 107 10.50 -9.44 -12.38
C PRO A 107 9.96 -8.45 -13.41
N THR A 108 10.88 -7.78 -14.09
CA THR A 108 10.57 -6.92 -15.22
C THR A 108 10.60 -7.70 -16.52
N ILE A 109 9.59 -7.46 -17.37
CA ILE A 109 9.54 -7.94 -18.75
C ILE A 109 9.58 -6.75 -19.72
N THR A 110 10.58 -6.75 -20.60
CA THR A 110 10.68 -5.75 -21.69
C THR A 110 9.98 -6.22 -22.96
N ASP A 111 9.79 -5.34 -23.94
CA ASP A 111 9.33 -5.71 -25.27
C ASP A 111 10.46 -5.77 -26.32
N GLY A 112 11.02 -6.95 -26.51
CA GLY A 112 12.04 -7.23 -27.53
C GLY A 112 11.46 -7.49 -28.92
N THR A 113 10.36 -6.82 -29.28
CA THR A 113 9.66 -7.02 -30.57
C THR A 113 10.10 -5.99 -31.62
N SER A 114 9.93 -6.30 -32.90
CA SER A 114 10.18 -5.36 -33.99
C SER A 114 9.11 -4.26 -34.05
N GLU A 115 9.39 -3.19 -34.80
CA GLU A 115 8.46 -2.08 -35.04
C GLU A 115 7.04 -2.58 -35.39
N LEU A 116 6.04 -2.02 -34.72
CA LEU A 116 4.60 -2.32 -34.77
C LEU A 116 4.17 -3.73 -34.36
N VAL A 117 5.07 -4.63 -33.97
CA VAL A 117 4.69 -6.00 -33.62
C VAL A 117 3.89 -6.02 -32.32
N LEU A 118 4.39 -5.40 -31.25
CA LEU A 118 3.68 -5.33 -29.98
C LEU A 118 2.31 -4.64 -30.15
N SER A 119 2.27 -3.46 -30.80
CA SER A 119 1.01 -2.72 -30.97
C SER A 119 -0.05 -3.53 -31.73
N LYS A 120 0.33 -4.30 -32.76
CA LYS A 120 -0.57 -5.23 -33.46
C LYS A 120 -1.03 -6.39 -32.58
N LEU A 121 -0.13 -6.96 -31.77
CA LEU A 121 -0.50 -8.02 -30.83
C LEU A 121 -1.52 -7.55 -29.81
N LEU A 122 -1.39 -6.31 -29.30
CA LEU A 122 -2.33 -5.74 -28.35
C LEU A 122 -3.67 -5.34 -29.01
N ALA A 123 -3.64 -4.95 -30.29
CA ALA A 123 -4.83 -4.53 -31.02
C ALA A 123 -5.86 -5.66 -31.21
N ASN A 124 -5.39 -6.87 -31.50
CA ASN A 124 -6.26 -8.03 -31.69
C ASN A 124 -6.55 -8.72 -30.34
N PRO A 125 -7.83 -8.93 -29.96
CA PRO A 125 -8.18 -9.55 -28.67
C PRO A 125 -7.57 -10.93 -28.45
N VAL A 126 -7.51 -11.78 -29.49
CA VAL A 126 -6.99 -13.14 -29.38
C VAL A 126 -5.49 -13.11 -29.08
N SER A 127 -4.71 -12.34 -29.84
CA SER A 127 -3.27 -12.23 -29.59
C SER A 127 -2.94 -11.49 -28.31
N ARG A 128 -3.78 -10.52 -27.90
CA ARG A 128 -3.62 -9.85 -26.61
C ARG A 128 -3.79 -10.83 -25.46
N THR A 129 -4.80 -11.69 -25.49
CA THR A 129 -4.97 -12.78 -24.51
C THR A 129 -3.77 -13.75 -24.53
N GLN A 130 -3.20 -14.03 -25.70
CA GLN A 130 -1.99 -14.86 -25.78
C GLN A 130 -0.78 -14.19 -25.10
N VAL A 131 -0.60 -12.87 -25.24
CA VAL A 131 0.45 -12.12 -24.52
C VAL A 131 0.20 -12.19 -23.01
N VAL A 132 -1.04 -11.97 -22.57
CA VAL A 132 -1.44 -12.06 -21.16
C VAL A 132 -1.12 -13.44 -20.59
N ASN A 133 -1.50 -14.51 -21.28
CA ASN A 133 -1.25 -15.89 -20.84
C ASN A 133 0.25 -16.17 -20.75
N ALA A 134 1.06 -15.76 -21.73
CA ALA A 134 2.50 -15.98 -21.70
C ALA A 134 3.18 -15.30 -20.49
N ILE A 135 2.70 -14.11 -20.10
CA ILE A 135 3.19 -13.39 -18.91
C ILE A 135 2.72 -14.09 -17.63
N VAL A 136 1.45 -14.47 -17.55
CA VAL A 136 0.89 -15.17 -16.37
C VAL A 136 1.58 -16.52 -16.17
N GLU A 137 1.86 -17.26 -17.22
CA GLU A 137 2.62 -18.51 -17.17
C GLU A 137 4.02 -18.30 -16.58
N LEU A 138 4.73 -17.23 -16.97
CA LEU A 138 6.01 -16.87 -16.35
C LEU A 138 5.85 -16.61 -14.85
N VAL A 139 4.90 -15.76 -14.47
CA VAL A 139 4.65 -15.38 -13.06
C VAL A 139 4.36 -16.63 -12.22
N MET A 140 3.54 -17.55 -12.75
CA MET A 140 3.16 -18.77 -12.04
C MET A 140 4.28 -19.82 -12.03
N LYS A 141 5.05 -19.97 -13.11
CA LYS A 141 6.15 -20.95 -13.22
C LYS A 141 7.14 -20.83 -12.08
N TYR A 142 7.53 -19.60 -11.75
CA TYR A 142 8.47 -19.34 -10.67
C TYR A 142 7.78 -18.90 -9.38
N ASN A 143 6.45 -18.76 -9.35
CA ASN A 143 5.67 -18.20 -8.24
C ASN A 143 6.14 -16.79 -7.82
N TYR A 144 6.40 -15.92 -8.79
CA TYR A 144 6.72 -14.51 -8.51
C TYR A 144 5.56 -13.80 -7.82
N ASP A 145 5.84 -12.72 -7.11
CA ASP A 145 4.81 -11.93 -6.42
C ASP A 145 4.02 -11.04 -7.39
N GLY A 146 4.55 -10.83 -8.59
CA GLY A 146 3.91 -10.07 -9.65
C GLY A 146 4.73 -10.02 -10.92
N ILE A 147 4.43 -9.06 -11.78
CA ILE A 147 5.22 -8.70 -12.97
C ILE A 147 5.30 -7.17 -13.09
N ASP A 148 6.43 -6.67 -13.56
CA ASP A 148 6.63 -5.29 -13.96
C ASP A 148 6.69 -5.19 -15.49
N LEU A 149 5.78 -4.44 -16.09
CA LEU A 149 5.74 -4.21 -17.53
C LEU A 149 6.65 -3.04 -17.88
N ASP A 150 7.69 -3.32 -18.65
CA ASP A 150 8.62 -2.34 -19.17
C ASP A 150 8.58 -2.33 -20.71
N PHE A 151 7.39 -2.04 -21.24
CA PHE A 151 7.13 -2.06 -22.67
C PHE A 151 7.35 -0.67 -23.25
N GLU A 152 8.48 -0.51 -23.94
CA GLU A 152 9.03 0.75 -24.42
C GLU A 152 8.97 0.87 -25.94
N GLY A 153 8.85 -0.25 -26.67
CA GLY A 153 8.90 -0.27 -28.13
C GLY A 153 7.84 0.61 -28.80
N PHE A 154 6.60 0.65 -28.30
CA PHE A 154 5.60 1.56 -28.85
C PHE A 154 5.93 3.06 -28.63
N ALA A 155 6.80 3.38 -27.67
CA ALA A 155 7.21 4.75 -27.36
C ALA A 155 8.50 5.17 -28.07
N PHE A 156 9.42 4.23 -28.31
CA PHE A 156 10.76 4.54 -28.82
C PHE A 156 11.14 3.86 -30.14
N VAL A 157 10.47 2.77 -30.51
CA VAL A 157 10.68 2.06 -31.79
C VAL A 157 9.60 2.44 -32.79
N ASP A 158 8.33 2.46 -32.37
CA ASP A 158 7.22 2.90 -33.20
C ASP A 158 7.18 4.43 -33.32
N LYS A 159 6.56 4.92 -34.40
CA LYS A 159 6.34 6.36 -34.59
C LYS A 159 5.28 6.88 -33.63
N ASN A 160 5.49 8.08 -33.09
CA ASN A 160 4.52 8.74 -32.19
C ASN A 160 3.14 8.99 -32.81
N THR A 161 3.03 9.00 -34.15
CA THR A 161 1.75 9.08 -34.88
C THR A 161 0.83 7.88 -34.62
N THR A 162 1.38 6.77 -34.16
CA THR A 162 0.63 5.55 -33.80
C THR A 162 0.05 5.60 -32.40
N TRP A 163 0.47 6.57 -31.57
CA TRP A 163 0.15 6.55 -30.15
C TRP A 163 -1.35 6.61 -29.87
N SER A 164 -2.09 7.40 -30.64
CA SER A 164 -3.55 7.52 -30.48
C SER A 164 -4.29 6.20 -30.73
N SER A 165 -3.82 5.37 -31.67
CA SER A 165 -4.43 4.06 -31.93
C SER A 165 -3.92 2.99 -30.97
N THR A 166 -2.65 3.03 -30.56
CA THR A 166 -2.07 2.02 -29.65
C THR A 166 -2.54 2.21 -28.21
N LYS A 167 -2.75 3.45 -27.76
CA LYS A 167 -3.20 3.79 -26.39
C LYS A 167 -4.40 2.96 -25.89
N PRO A 168 -5.55 2.88 -26.59
CA PRO A 168 -6.67 2.05 -26.12
C PRO A 168 -6.34 0.55 -26.06
N HIS A 169 -5.45 0.06 -26.93
CA HIS A 169 -5.00 -1.34 -26.91
C HIS A 169 -4.09 -1.64 -25.72
N TRP A 170 -3.22 -0.70 -25.36
CA TRP A 170 -2.43 -0.74 -24.14
C TRP A 170 -3.32 -0.80 -22.90
N VAL A 171 -4.33 0.07 -22.79
CA VAL A 171 -5.27 0.07 -21.66
C VAL A 171 -6.03 -1.26 -21.57
N ALA A 172 -6.53 -1.78 -22.70
CA ALA A 172 -7.22 -3.07 -22.73
C ALA A 172 -6.32 -4.22 -22.25
N PHE A 173 -5.05 -4.21 -22.64
CA PHE A 173 -4.06 -5.21 -22.24
C PHE A 173 -3.77 -5.15 -20.73
N VAL A 174 -3.50 -3.96 -20.19
CA VAL A 174 -3.24 -3.79 -18.76
C VAL A 174 -4.44 -4.22 -17.92
N LYS A 175 -5.67 -3.88 -18.36
CA LYS A 175 -6.91 -4.31 -17.70
C LYS A 175 -7.07 -5.84 -17.68
N GLU A 176 -6.84 -6.49 -18.83
CA GLU A 176 -6.97 -7.94 -18.98
C GLU A 176 -5.93 -8.69 -18.12
N LEU A 177 -4.66 -8.27 -18.17
CA LEU A 177 -3.59 -8.82 -17.35
C LEU A 177 -3.86 -8.64 -15.85
N SER A 178 -4.29 -7.43 -15.45
CA SER A 178 -4.62 -7.11 -14.06
C SER A 178 -5.70 -8.03 -13.49
N GLY A 179 -6.77 -8.28 -14.25
CA GLY A 179 -7.86 -9.15 -13.82
C GLY A 179 -7.38 -10.56 -13.48
N ILE A 180 -6.54 -11.14 -14.34
CA ILE A 180 -6.00 -12.50 -14.11
C ILE A 180 -4.99 -12.51 -12.96
N LEU A 181 -4.08 -11.53 -12.89
CA LEU A 181 -3.09 -11.45 -11.79
C LEU A 181 -3.78 -11.27 -10.44
N LYS A 182 -4.77 -10.38 -10.32
CA LYS A 182 -5.54 -10.18 -9.08
C LYS A 182 -6.27 -11.45 -8.64
N SER A 183 -6.86 -12.20 -9.57
CA SER A 183 -7.50 -13.50 -9.25
C SER A 183 -6.53 -14.55 -8.68
N LYS A 184 -5.22 -14.34 -8.86
CA LYS A 184 -4.13 -15.19 -8.38
C LYS A 184 -3.32 -14.55 -7.25
N ASN A 185 -3.81 -13.44 -6.68
CA ASN A 185 -3.15 -12.66 -5.65
C ASN A 185 -1.73 -12.20 -6.07
N LYS A 186 -1.58 -11.75 -7.33
CA LYS A 186 -0.33 -11.26 -7.92
C LYS A 186 -0.41 -9.77 -8.24
N LEU A 187 0.73 -9.09 -8.11
CA LEU A 187 0.88 -7.65 -8.35
C LEU A 187 1.15 -7.36 -9.83
N LEU A 188 0.68 -6.19 -10.30
CA LEU A 188 1.01 -5.63 -11.59
C LEU A 188 1.66 -4.25 -11.43
N SER A 189 2.92 -4.16 -11.85
CA SER A 189 3.65 -2.90 -11.98
C SER A 189 3.77 -2.49 -13.45
N VAL A 190 3.89 -1.19 -13.68
CA VAL A 190 4.25 -0.63 -14.98
C VAL A 190 5.39 0.37 -14.80
N SER A 191 6.42 0.21 -15.62
CA SER A 191 7.54 1.14 -15.77
C SER A 191 7.30 2.00 -17.02
N THR A 192 7.38 3.32 -16.88
CA THR A 192 7.12 4.24 -18.01
C THR A 192 8.07 5.44 -17.99
N PRO A 193 8.39 6.00 -19.17
CA PRO A 193 8.87 7.38 -19.29
C PRO A 193 7.94 8.40 -18.63
N TYR A 194 8.41 9.65 -18.51
CA TYR A 194 7.64 10.74 -17.93
C TYR A 194 6.34 11.02 -18.70
N LEU A 195 5.30 11.36 -17.95
CA LEU A 195 4.04 11.81 -18.49
C LEU A 195 3.57 13.08 -17.79
N TYR A 196 2.88 13.93 -18.54
CA TYR A 196 2.19 15.12 -18.04
C TYR A 196 0.71 15.04 -18.39
N ASP A 197 -0.06 15.99 -17.86
CA ASP A 197 -1.48 16.12 -18.20
C ASP A 197 -1.69 16.16 -19.73
N PRO A 198 -2.36 15.16 -20.32
CA PRO A 198 -2.64 15.11 -21.75
C PRO A 198 -3.54 16.24 -22.25
N ALA A 199 -4.23 16.96 -21.36
CA ALA A 199 -4.99 18.18 -21.68
C ALA A 199 -4.07 19.40 -21.85
N GLY A 200 -2.84 19.36 -21.33
CA GLY A 200 -1.85 20.41 -21.48
C GLY A 200 -1.16 20.43 -22.85
N ALA A 201 -0.42 21.51 -23.11
CA ALA A 201 0.34 21.69 -24.36
C ALA A 201 1.49 20.67 -24.51
N GLN A 202 2.14 20.31 -23.39
CA GLN A 202 3.19 19.28 -23.36
C GLN A 202 2.64 18.03 -22.69
N LYS A 203 2.41 16.98 -23.48
CA LYS A 203 1.77 15.75 -23.01
C LYS A 203 2.76 14.70 -22.49
N GLY A 204 4.02 14.75 -22.93
CA GLY A 204 4.96 13.64 -22.69
C GLY A 204 4.51 12.36 -23.42
N TYR A 205 4.79 11.20 -22.83
CA TYR A 205 4.50 9.90 -23.45
C TYR A 205 3.04 9.43 -23.23
N PHE A 206 2.06 10.18 -23.76
CA PHE A 206 0.62 9.98 -23.46
C PHE A 206 0.05 8.60 -23.83
N ILE A 207 0.76 7.81 -24.62
CA ILE A 207 0.43 6.43 -24.94
C ILE A 207 0.29 5.53 -23.69
N TYR A 208 1.02 5.82 -22.61
CA TYR A 208 0.98 5.01 -21.37
C TYR A 208 -0.29 5.19 -20.54
N ALA A 209 -1.11 6.22 -20.85
CA ALA A 209 -2.48 6.37 -20.33
C ALA A 209 -2.65 6.22 -18.81
N TRP A 210 -1.80 6.86 -18.01
CA TRP A 210 -1.76 6.66 -16.53
C TRP A 210 -3.13 6.72 -15.85
N ALA A 211 -3.98 7.69 -16.18
CA ALA A 211 -5.31 7.81 -15.59
C ALA A 211 -6.22 6.60 -15.88
N GLU A 212 -6.11 6.03 -17.07
CA GLU A 212 -6.96 4.92 -17.52
C GLU A 212 -6.44 3.57 -16.99
N ILE A 213 -5.13 3.44 -16.75
CA ILE A 213 -4.52 2.23 -16.18
C ILE A 213 -4.45 2.23 -14.65
N ALA A 214 -4.60 3.38 -14.00
CA ALA A 214 -4.48 3.55 -12.55
C ALA A 214 -5.31 2.56 -11.70
N PRO A 215 -6.56 2.17 -12.08
CA PRO A 215 -7.33 1.18 -11.32
C PRO A 215 -6.80 -0.27 -11.47
N PHE A 216 -6.00 -0.52 -12.50
CA PHE A 216 -5.57 -1.86 -12.90
C PHE A 216 -4.13 -2.17 -12.45
N ILE A 217 -3.32 -1.17 -12.13
CA ILE A 217 -1.95 -1.36 -11.68
C ILE A 217 -1.83 -1.17 -10.16
N ASP A 218 -0.89 -1.88 -9.55
CA ASP A 218 -0.52 -1.72 -8.15
C ASP A 218 0.59 -0.70 -7.96
N ARG A 219 1.40 -0.49 -9.00
CA ARG A 219 2.55 0.39 -8.97
C ARG A 219 2.82 1.05 -10.32
N LEU A 220 3.27 2.30 -10.28
CA LEU A 220 3.82 3.06 -11.40
C LEU A 220 5.26 3.45 -11.06
N ARG A 221 6.22 3.00 -11.87
CA ARG A 221 7.64 3.38 -11.77
C ARG A 221 7.97 4.34 -12.89
N ILE A 222 8.20 5.59 -12.54
CA ILE A 222 8.47 6.62 -13.53
C ILE A 222 9.98 6.66 -13.78
N MET A 223 10.39 6.47 -15.03
CA MET A 223 11.78 6.62 -15.48
C MET A 223 12.16 8.10 -15.53
N THR A 224 12.30 8.72 -14.35
CA THR A 224 12.71 10.12 -14.19
C THR A 224 14.24 10.27 -14.35
N TYR A 225 14.75 9.69 -15.43
CA TYR A 225 16.11 9.78 -15.91
C TYR A 225 16.12 9.80 -17.45
N ASP A 226 17.30 9.94 -18.06
CA ASP A 226 17.48 10.11 -19.51
C ASP A 226 16.70 11.32 -20.09
N PHE A 227 16.59 12.41 -19.32
CA PHE A 227 16.14 13.72 -19.82
C PHE A 227 17.06 14.25 -20.92
N SER A 228 18.37 14.16 -20.71
CA SER A 228 19.38 14.48 -21.71
C SER A 228 19.99 13.19 -22.25
N VAL A 229 19.83 12.94 -23.56
CA VAL A 229 20.43 11.79 -24.24
C VAL A 229 21.30 12.23 -25.41
N ALA A 230 20.72 12.95 -26.38
CA ALA A 230 21.44 13.39 -27.58
C ALA A 230 22.30 14.63 -27.34
N LYS A 231 21.90 15.50 -26.42
CA LYS A 231 22.60 16.75 -26.08
C LYS A 231 23.15 16.66 -24.64
N PRO A 232 24.31 17.27 -24.35
CA PRO A 232 24.83 17.34 -22.99
C PRO A 232 23.85 18.04 -22.05
N GLY A 233 23.66 17.47 -20.87
CA GLY A 233 22.79 18.04 -19.85
C GLY A 233 22.45 17.06 -18.73
N PRO A 234 21.62 17.50 -17.77
CA PRO A 234 21.20 16.69 -16.64
C PRO A 234 20.41 15.44 -17.04
N LEU A 235 20.51 14.40 -16.22
CA LEU A 235 19.83 13.11 -16.41
C LEU A 235 18.36 13.18 -16.02
N GLY A 236 18.01 13.91 -14.96
CA GLY A 236 16.64 14.06 -14.50
C GLY A 236 16.49 15.26 -13.57
N PRO A 237 16.37 16.50 -14.11
CA PRO A 237 16.22 17.71 -13.30
C PRO A 237 15.09 17.62 -12.28
N LEU A 238 15.30 18.18 -11.08
CA LEU A 238 14.29 18.14 -10.00
C LEU A 238 12.94 18.73 -10.41
N ALA A 239 12.92 19.88 -11.09
CA ALA A 239 11.68 20.52 -11.53
C ALA A 239 10.90 19.68 -12.56
N TRP A 240 11.61 19.01 -13.47
CA TRP A 240 11.02 18.10 -14.47
C TRP A 240 10.45 16.84 -13.79
N THR A 241 11.22 16.27 -12.86
CA THR A 241 10.83 15.14 -12.02
C THR A 241 9.58 15.45 -11.19
N GLU A 242 9.55 16.58 -10.48
CA GLU A 242 8.41 16.97 -9.64
C GLU A 242 7.15 17.22 -10.49
N ARG A 243 7.28 17.77 -11.69
CA ARG A 243 6.14 18.01 -12.58
C ARG A 243 5.45 16.72 -13.00
N THR A 244 6.22 15.67 -13.32
CA THR A 244 5.62 14.38 -13.71
C THR A 244 5.02 13.66 -12.49
N ILE A 245 5.65 13.76 -11.31
CA ILE A 245 5.10 13.24 -10.05
C ILE A 245 3.74 13.89 -9.75
N LYS A 246 3.63 15.22 -9.86
CA LYS A 246 2.37 15.94 -9.62
C LYS A 246 1.22 15.45 -10.50
N TYR A 247 1.50 15.14 -11.76
CA TYR A 247 0.48 14.56 -12.64
C TYR A 247 0.14 13.11 -12.25
N ALA A 248 1.14 12.28 -11.93
CA ALA A 248 0.88 10.91 -11.49
C ALA A 248 -0.06 10.88 -10.26
N ILE A 249 0.26 11.64 -9.21
CA ILE A 249 -0.53 11.65 -7.97
C ILE A 249 -1.89 12.35 -8.11
N SER A 250 -2.13 13.11 -9.19
CA SER A 250 -3.46 13.66 -9.46
C SER A 250 -4.41 12.64 -10.10
N VAL A 251 -3.88 11.54 -10.65
CA VAL A 251 -4.67 10.52 -11.34
C VAL A 251 -4.63 9.13 -10.69
N MET A 252 -3.76 8.92 -9.71
CA MET A 252 -3.69 7.68 -8.91
C MET A 252 -3.21 7.94 -7.48
N PRO A 253 -3.47 7.03 -6.52
CA PRO A 253 -2.95 7.15 -5.16
C PRO A 253 -1.43 7.31 -5.15
N ALA A 254 -0.92 8.25 -4.35
CA ALA A 254 0.50 8.59 -4.29
C ALA A 254 1.38 7.39 -3.90
N SER A 255 0.87 6.52 -3.04
CA SER A 255 1.51 5.26 -2.62
C SER A 255 1.78 4.28 -3.77
N LYS A 256 1.14 4.44 -4.94
CA LYS A 256 1.45 3.64 -6.14
C LYS A 256 2.65 4.17 -6.92
N VAL A 257 3.07 5.41 -6.70
CA VAL A 257 4.06 6.11 -7.56
C VAL A 257 5.47 5.97 -7.01
N TYR A 258 6.42 5.65 -7.88
CA TYR A 258 7.84 5.49 -7.55
C TYR A 258 8.70 6.37 -8.47
N VAL A 259 9.64 7.09 -7.86
CA VAL A 259 10.54 8.03 -8.58
C VAL A 259 11.80 7.32 -9.03
N GLY A 260 12.11 7.39 -10.32
CA GLY A 260 13.31 6.79 -10.91
C GLY A 260 14.60 7.50 -10.50
N ILE A 261 15.62 6.73 -10.15
CA ILE A 261 16.98 7.22 -9.85
C ILE A 261 18.01 6.45 -10.69
N PRO A 262 18.82 7.12 -11.52
CA PRO A 262 19.88 6.49 -12.29
C PRO A 262 21.12 6.23 -11.42
N GLY A 263 21.58 4.97 -11.39
CA GLY A 263 22.86 4.54 -10.87
C GLY A 263 24.02 4.72 -11.86
N TYR A 264 23.87 5.60 -12.86
CA TYR A 264 24.88 5.84 -13.88
C TYR A 264 25.03 7.34 -14.16
N GLY A 265 26.12 7.70 -14.81
CA GLY A 265 26.33 9.01 -15.42
C GLY A 265 26.42 8.94 -16.94
N ARG A 266 26.31 10.09 -17.59
CA ARG A 266 26.46 10.25 -19.04
C ARG A 266 27.58 11.24 -19.34
N ASP A 267 28.33 10.96 -20.40
CA ASP A 267 29.51 11.73 -20.80
C ASP A 267 29.51 12.00 -22.31
N TRP A 268 29.44 13.28 -22.68
CA TRP A 268 29.33 13.74 -24.07
C TRP A 268 30.61 14.40 -24.55
N VAL A 269 30.96 14.16 -25.82
CA VAL A 269 31.96 14.97 -26.53
C VAL A 269 31.33 16.30 -26.92
N THR A 270 31.85 17.41 -26.39
CA THR A 270 31.34 18.76 -26.62
C THR A 270 32.22 19.58 -27.56
N LYS A 271 33.50 19.24 -27.67
CA LYS A 271 34.46 19.85 -28.61
C LYS A 271 35.51 18.82 -29.02
N VAL A 272 36.01 18.91 -30.25
CA VAL A 272 37.16 18.15 -30.73
C VAL A 272 38.12 19.09 -31.44
N GLU A 273 39.39 19.04 -31.06
CA GLU A 273 40.48 19.81 -31.67
C GLU A 273 41.53 18.87 -32.23
N GLY A 274 42.01 19.13 -33.44
CA GLY A 274 42.93 18.22 -34.15
C GLY A 274 42.20 17.14 -34.95
N THR A 275 42.94 16.11 -35.38
CA THR A 275 42.41 15.00 -36.17
C THR A 275 42.44 13.73 -35.34
N CYS A 276 41.28 13.09 -35.14
CA CYS A 276 41.22 11.91 -34.30
C CYS A 276 41.74 10.66 -35.03
N PRO A 277 42.37 9.72 -34.31
CA PRO A 277 42.75 8.42 -34.85
C PRO A 277 41.55 7.68 -35.46
N LYS A 278 41.79 6.89 -36.51
CA LYS A 278 40.75 6.15 -37.23
C LYS A 278 39.88 5.30 -36.30
N GLU A 279 40.49 4.72 -35.26
CA GLU A 279 39.87 3.80 -34.32
C GLU A 279 38.79 4.48 -33.46
N VAL A 280 38.93 5.79 -33.22
CA VAL A 280 38.04 6.54 -32.32
C VAL A 280 37.25 7.64 -33.01
N ALA A 281 37.59 8.01 -34.25
CA ALA A 281 36.95 9.11 -34.99
C ALA A 281 35.42 8.99 -35.10
N ASN A 282 34.87 7.78 -35.04
CA ASN A 282 33.43 7.55 -35.08
C ASN A 282 32.69 7.81 -33.76
N VAL A 283 33.39 7.73 -32.63
CA VAL A 283 32.82 7.86 -31.28
C VAL A 283 33.33 9.10 -30.54
N VAL A 284 34.45 9.67 -30.98
CA VAL A 284 35.03 10.92 -30.49
C VAL A 284 34.71 12.04 -31.48
N ARG A 285 33.45 12.47 -31.49
CA ARG A 285 32.96 13.61 -32.28
C ARG A 285 31.77 14.26 -31.61
N VAL A 286 31.57 15.56 -31.86
CA VAL A 286 30.38 16.27 -31.37
C VAL A 286 29.12 15.63 -31.97
N GLY A 287 28.10 15.43 -31.15
CA GLY A 287 26.86 14.74 -31.54
C GLY A 287 26.95 13.21 -31.56
N ALA A 288 28.10 12.61 -31.17
CA ALA A 288 28.15 11.19 -30.87
C ALA A 288 27.24 10.85 -29.67
N LYS A 289 26.76 9.61 -29.62
CA LYS A 289 26.00 9.10 -28.47
C LYS A 289 26.83 9.23 -27.20
N ALA A 290 26.20 9.72 -26.13
CA ALA A 290 26.83 9.83 -24.82
C ALA A 290 27.40 8.48 -24.36
N ALA A 291 28.60 8.49 -23.82
CA ALA A 291 29.12 7.34 -23.09
C ALA A 291 28.37 7.23 -21.75
N THR A 292 28.16 6.01 -21.28
CA THR A 292 27.64 5.74 -19.93
C THR A 292 28.78 5.31 -19.03
N PHE A 293 28.85 5.86 -17.82
CA PHE A 293 29.77 5.42 -16.78
C PHE A 293 29.01 5.02 -15.52
N VAL A 294 29.59 4.10 -14.74
CA VAL A 294 29.02 3.62 -13.48
C VAL A 294 29.09 4.75 -12.46
N LEU A 295 28.00 5.00 -11.73
CA LEU A 295 27.93 6.14 -10.81
C LEU A 295 29.05 6.13 -9.76
N ARG A 296 29.35 4.97 -9.17
CA ARG A 296 30.41 4.83 -8.15
C ARG A 296 31.80 5.31 -8.63
N ASP A 297 32.04 5.32 -9.94
CA ASP A 297 33.33 5.68 -10.54
C ASP A 297 33.42 7.19 -10.88
N ALA A 298 32.32 7.94 -10.74
CA ALA A 298 32.22 9.34 -11.18
C ALA A 298 33.27 10.26 -10.54
N ALA A 299 33.45 10.15 -9.23
CA ALA A 299 34.41 10.97 -8.48
C ALA A 299 35.86 10.65 -8.90
N ALA A 300 36.18 9.35 -9.06
CA ALA A 300 37.48 8.91 -9.52
C ALA A 300 37.76 9.36 -10.97
N LEU A 301 36.74 9.36 -11.83
CA LEU A 301 36.84 9.88 -13.19
C LEU A 301 37.23 11.37 -13.17
N ALA A 302 36.52 12.21 -12.41
CA ALA A 302 36.85 13.63 -12.28
C ALA A 302 38.26 13.85 -11.71
N GLN A 303 38.62 13.12 -10.65
CA GLN A 303 39.93 13.18 -10.02
C GLN A 303 41.05 12.80 -11.00
N SER A 304 40.85 11.78 -11.85
CA SER A 304 41.86 11.34 -12.83
C SER A 304 42.23 12.42 -13.86
N TYR A 305 41.37 13.42 -14.05
CA TYR A 305 41.61 14.57 -14.91
C TYR A 305 41.90 15.87 -14.14
N GLY A 306 42.02 15.81 -12.81
CA GLY A 306 42.31 16.98 -11.97
C GLY A 306 41.19 18.04 -11.97
N VAL A 307 39.94 17.64 -12.26
CA VAL A 307 38.80 18.55 -12.30
C VAL A 307 37.90 18.36 -11.08
N VAL A 308 37.32 19.46 -10.60
CA VAL A 308 36.41 19.45 -9.45
C VAL A 308 34.96 19.40 -9.93
N PRO A 309 34.18 18.38 -9.54
CA PRO A 309 32.75 18.33 -9.86
C PRO A 309 31.95 19.43 -9.16
N THR A 310 31.00 20.01 -9.89
CA THR A 310 30.08 21.05 -9.38
C THR A 310 28.68 20.48 -9.25
N TYR A 311 28.09 20.62 -8.06
CA TYR A 311 26.68 20.28 -7.83
C TYR A 311 25.82 21.52 -8.04
N ASP A 312 24.77 21.37 -8.83
CA ASP A 312 23.75 22.39 -9.03
C ASP A 312 22.54 22.08 -8.13
N GLU A 313 22.29 22.93 -7.13
CA GLU A 313 21.19 22.76 -6.17
C GLU A 313 19.79 22.85 -6.81
N THR A 314 19.64 23.62 -7.90
CA THR A 314 18.35 23.81 -8.57
C THR A 314 18.02 22.61 -9.46
N ILE A 315 19.02 22.08 -10.15
CA ILE A 315 18.89 20.90 -11.00
C ILE A 315 18.90 19.62 -10.16
N GLY A 316 19.64 19.62 -9.05
CA GLY A 316 19.84 18.50 -8.14
C GLY A 316 20.80 17.44 -8.69
N GLU A 317 21.81 17.83 -9.46
CA GLU A 317 22.77 16.93 -10.13
C GLU A 317 24.18 17.52 -10.18
N VAL A 318 25.16 16.64 -10.42
CA VAL A 318 26.57 16.99 -10.50
C VAL A 318 27.03 16.97 -11.96
N ASN A 319 27.86 17.95 -12.33
CA ASN A 319 28.55 17.94 -13.61
C ASN A 319 30.03 18.33 -13.49
N PHE A 320 30.81 17.93 -14.47
CA PHE A 320 32.17 18.42 -14.68
C PHE A 320 32.55 18.35 -16.16
N THR A 321 33.53 19.16 -16.55
CA THR A 321 34.10 19.15 -17.91
C THR A 321 35.59 18.86 -17.84
N TYR A 322 36.08 17.99 -18.72
CA TYR A 322 37.48 17.61 -18.80
C TYR A 322 37.91 17.44 -20.26
N SER A 323 39.23 17.37 -20.50
CA SER A 323 39.79 17.14 -21.84
C SER A 323 40.54 15.81 -21.88
N LYS A 324 40.37 15.06 -22.97
CA LYS A 324 41.06 13.80 -23.21
C LYS A 324 41.74 13.81 -24.57
N THR A 325 43.05 13.56 -24.58
CA THR A 325 43.85 13.45 -25.80
C THR A 325 43.89 12.01 -26.30
N TYR A 326 43.73 11.84 -27.61
CA TYR A 326 43.81 10.58 -28.32
C TYR A 326 44.90 10.69 -29.38
N SER A 327 45.88 9.80 -29.33
CA SER A 327 46.97 9.72 -30.31
C SER A 327 46.95 8.37 -31.00
N GLY A 328 47.27 8.35 -32.29
CA GLY A 328 47.21 7.16 -33.12
C GLY A 328 47.51 7.50 -34.58
N GLN A 329 46.86 6.82 -35.52
CA GLN A 329 47.07 7.05 -36.96
C GLN A 329 45.75 7.36 -37.68
N THR A 330 45.83 8.11 -38.78
CA THR A 330 44.72 8.27 -39.73
C THR A 330 44.54 6.99 -40.53
N ALA A 331 43.46 6.93 -41.35
CA ALA A 331 43.23 5.79 -42.24
C ALA A 331 44.35 5.54 -43.25
N ASN A 332 45.19 6.55 -43.52
CA ASN A 332 46.31 6.47 -44.46
C ASN A 332 47.65 6.23 -43.74
N GLY A 333 47.65 5.86 -42.45
CA GLY A 333 48.85 5.56 -41.67
C GLY A 333 49.60 6.77 -41.13
N LEU A 334 49.08 7.99 -41.28
CA LEU A 334 49.74 9.21 -40.78
C LEU A 334 49.49 9.38 -39.28
N ALA A 335 50.54 9.70 -38.51
CA ALA A 335 50.41 10.03 -37.10
C ALA A 335 49.41 11.17 -36.89
N THR A 336 48.52 11.01 -35.92
CA THR A 336 47.44 11.95 -35.67
C THR A 336 47.12 12.04 -34.18
N THR A 337 46.69 13.22 -33.76
CA THR A 337 46.29 13.50 -32.38
C THR A 337 45.07 14.41 -32.40
N CYS A 338 44.09 14.10 -31.56
CA CYS A 338 43.00 15.01 -31.23
C CYS A 338 42.82 15.13 -29.73
N THR A 339 42.32 16.28 -29.29
CA THR A 339 41.87 16.51 -27.92
C THR A 339 40.37 16.71 -27.94
N ALA A 340 39.64 15.88 -27.20
CA ALA A 340 38.20 16.01 -27.04
C ALA A 340 37.88 16.64 -25.68
N THR A 341 37.15 17.74 -25.68
CA THR A 341 36.47 18.25 -24.48
C THR A 341 35.21 17.44 -24.25
N ARG A 342 35.00 17.04 -23.00
CA ARG A 342 33.97 16.13 -22.57
C ARG A 342 33.24 16.69 -21.37
N THR A 343 31.92 16.60 -21.36
CA THR A 343 31.08 17.06 -20.26
C THR A 343 30.32 15.87 -19.69
N ALA A 344 30.51 15.61 -18.41
CA ALA A 344 29.87 14.52 -17.68
C ALA A 344 28.76 15.05 -16.76
N TRP A 345 27.65 14.31 -16.67
CA TRP A 345 26.56 14.53 -15.73
C TRP A 345 26.24 13.25 -14.98
N TYR A 346 26.00 13.36 -13.67
CA TYR A 346 25.65 12.23 -12.80
C TYR A 346 24.93 12.70 -11.52
N GLN A 347 24.52 11.74 -10.68
CA GLN A 347 23.82 12.00 -9.42
C GLN A 347 24.61 11.47 -8.23
N ASP A 348 24.93 12.30 -7.24
CA ASP A 348 25.61 11.85 -6.02
C ASP A 348 24.65 11.66 -4.83
N ALA A 349 25.18 11.48 -3.61
CA ALA A 349 24.38 11.33 -2.41
C ALA A 349 23.39 12.50 -2.15
N ARG A 350 23.72 13.74 -2.57
CA ARG A 350 22.83 14.90 -2.46
C ARG A 350 21.69 14.81 -3.48
N SER A 351 22.00 14.38 -4.70
CA SER A 351 21.01 14.05 -5.72
C SER A 351 20.03 12.96 -5.27
N PHE A 352 20.52 11.92 -4.58
CA PHE A 352 19.67 10.87 -4.02
C PHE A 352 18.80 11.41 -2.87
N THR A 353 19.37 12.22 -1.97
CA THR A 353 18.65 12.87 -0.86
C THR A 353 17.48 13.73 -1.35
N SER A 354 17.70 14.55 -2.38
CA SER A 354 16.63 15.40 -2.94
C SER A 354 15.50 14.58 -3.58
N ARG A 355 15.83 13.46 -4.23
CA ARG A 355 14.84 12.58 -4.89
C ARG A 355 14.02 11.74 -3.90
N ILE A 356 14.65 11.19 -2.87
CA ILE A 356 13.91 10.54 -1.77
C ILE A 356 13.09 11.57 -0.98
N GLY A 357 13.50 12.85 -0.96
CA GLY A 357 12.70 13.95 -0.44
C GLY A 357 11.28 14.04 -1.05
N PHE A 358 11.11 13.65 -2.33
CA PHE A 358 9.78 13.57 -2.94
C PHE A 358 8.89 12.52 -2.29
N VAL A 359 9.45 11.42 -1.79
CA VAL A 359 8.70 10.36 -1.09
C VAL A 359 8.04 10.92 0.16
N SER A 360 8.79 11.65 0.98
CA SER A 360 8.23 12.32 2.17
C SER A 360 7.25 13.43 1.78
N LYS A 361 7.63 14.30 0.83
CA LYS A 361 6.83 15.46 0.40
C LYS A 361 5.45 15.08 -0.15
N TYR A 362 5.37 14.00 -0.91
CA TYR A 362 4.15 13.58 -1.62
C TYR A 362 3.55 12.27 -1.13
N ARG A 363 4.14 11.63 -0.12
CA ARG A 363 3.74 10.29 0.38
C ARG A 363 3.77 9.24 -0.72
N LEU A 364 4.85 9.24 -1.51
CA LEU A 364 5.02 8.30 -2.62
C LEU A 364 5.29 6.88 -2.11
N GLY A 365 5.13 5.88 -2.98
CA GLY A 365 5.47 4.49 -2.66
C GLY A 365 6.97 4.25 -2.46
N GLY A 366 7.82 5.09 -3.06
CA GLY A 366 9.27 5.02 -2.88
C GLY A 366 10.05 5.58 -4.06
N VAL A 367 11.30 5.12 -4.18
CA VAL A 367 12.22 5.37 -5.30
C VAL A 367 12.58 4.06 -6.00
N ALA A 368 12.77 4.10 -7.31
CA ALA A 368 13.13 2.96 -8.15
C ALA A 368 14.49 3.18 -8.81
N GLN A 369 15.50 2.39 -8.44
CA GLN A 369 16.87 2.60 -8.88
C GLN A 369 17.22 1.78 -10.13
N TRP A 370 17.59 2.46 -11.21
CA TRP A 370 18.17 1.86 -12.42
C TRP A 370 19.70 2.06 -12.46
N THR A 371 20.53 1.09 -12.12
CA THR A 371 20.22 -0.26 -11.58
C THR A 371 21.01 -0.48 -10.31
N PHE A 372 20.63 -1.50 -9.54
CA PHE A 372 21.40 -1.88 -8.35
C PHE A 372 22.80 -2.35 -8.71
N GLY A 373 23.76 -2.06 -7.84
CA GLY A 373 25.16 -2.41 -8.06
C GLY A 373 25.86 -1.46 -9.03
N MET A 374 25.42 -0.21 -9.13
CA MET A 374 26.15 0.86 -9.81
C MET A 374 26.33 2.12 -8.95
N GLU A 375 25.51 2.29 -7.92
CA GLU A 375 25.59 3.31 -6.90
C GLU A 375 26.84 3.21 -6.02
N ASP A 376 27.22 4.34 -5.42
CA ASP A 376 28.19 4.37 -4.32
C ASP A 376 27.51 4.14 -2.95
N MET A 377 28.32 3.88 -1.92
CA MET A 377 27.80 3.65 -0.57
C MET A 377 27.13 4.88 0.04
N ALA A 378 27.58 6.09 -0.33
CA ALA A 378 27.04 7.32 0.20
C ALA A 378 25.59 7.56 -0.29
N ALA A 379 25.30 7.18 -1.53
CA ALA A 379 23.97 7.22 -2.12
C ALA A 379 23.00 6.28 -1.38
N SER A 380 23.38 5.02 -1.13
CA SER A 380 22.55 4.10 -0.34
C SER A 380 22.35 4.60 1.10
N GLN A 381 23.39 5.17 1.71
CA GLN A 381 23.31 5.75 3.05
C GLN A 381 22.41 6.98 3.10
N ALA A 382 22.41 7.83 2.06
CA ALA A 382 21.51 8.96 1.94
C ALA A 382 20.04 8.51 1.92
N ILE A 383 19.72 7.47 1.15
CA ILE A 383 18.37 6.86 1.15
C ILE A 383 18.02 6.32 2.54
N ARG A 384 18.94 5.61 3.20
CA ARG A 384 18.74 5.06 4.56
C ARG A 384 18.46 6.16 5.58
N SER A 385 19.26 7.22 5.60
CA SER A 385 19.06 8.36 6.51
C SER A 385 17.71 9.05 6.28
N ALA A 386 17.32 9.25 5.02
CA ALA A 386 16.00 9.81 4.71
C ALA A 386 14.88 8.84 5.11
N ALA A 387 15.04 7.54 4.88
CA ALA A 387 14.07 6.51 5.22
C ALA A 387 13.83 6.38 6.73
N LEU A 388 14.85 6.62 7.56
CA LEU A 388 14.70 6.71 9.03
C LEU A 388 13.87 7.92 9.46
N ALA A 389 13.90 9.01 8.69
CA ALA A 389 13.18 10.24 8.99
C ALA A 389 11.73 10.25 8.45
N ILE A 390 11.35 9.28 7.61
CA ILE A 390 9.97 9.17 7.12
C ILE A 390 9.11 8.58 8.25
N ALA A 391 8.12 9.36 8.71
CA ALA A 391 7.18 8.91 9.71
C ALA A 391 6.39 7.65 9.26
N PRO A 392 5.99 6.77 10.20
CA PRO A 392 5.10 5.65 9.88
C PRO A 392 3.79 6.14 9.24
N ASP A 393 3.23 5.35 8.32
CA ASP A 393 2.00 5.72 7.64
C ASP A 393 0.81 5.74 8.60
N GLN A 394 -0.02 6.78 8.50
CA GLN A 394 -1.31 6.80 9.19
C GLN A 394 -2.25 5.77 8.56
N VAL A 395 -2.91 4.97 9.37
CA VAL A 395 -3.98 4.07 8.93
C VAL A 395 -5.32 4.72 9.25
N ILE A 396 -6.11 4.99 8.22
CA ILE A 396 -7.48 5.50 8.34
C ILE A 396 -8.42 4.30 8.40
N SER A 397 -9.16 4.19 9.50
CA SER A 397 -10.18 3.16 9.69
C SER A 397 -11.58 3.75 9.65
N THR A 398 -12.51 3.07 8.99
CA THR A 398 -13.96 3.29 9.17
C THR A 398 -14.62 2.03 9.71
N ILE A 399 -15.73 2.19 10.41
CA ILE A 399 -16.46 1.09 11.05
C ILE A 399 -17.96 1.35 10.92
N GLU A 400 -18.72 0.32 10.56
CA GLU A 400 -20.16 0.38 10.35
C GLU A 400 -20.83 -0.96 10.71
N SER A 401 -22.15 -0.92 10.94
CA SER A 401 -22.96 -2.14 10.97
C SER A 401 -23.09 -2.70 9.57
N SER A 402 -23.06 -4.02 9.42
CA SER A 402 -23.14 -4.68 8.12
C SER A 402 -24.46 -4.45 7.36
N SER A 403 -25.48 -3.91 8.03
CA SER A 403 -26.77 -3.51 7.43
C SER A 403 -26.79 -2.09 6.86
N GLY A 404 -25.68 -1.34 6.91
CA GLY A 404 -25.49 -0.11 6.13
C GLY A 404 -26.04 1.18 6.73
N SER A 405 -26.53 1.18 7.98
CA SER A 405 -26.87 2.43 8.69
C SER A 405 -26.47 2.37 10.17
N ILE A 406 -25.75 3.41 10.60
CA ILE A 406 -25.49 3.73 12.02
C ILE A 406 -26.68 4.51 12.61
N GLU A 407 -27.61 4.95 11.76
CA GLU A 407 -28.82 5.66 12.18
C GLU A 407 -29.93 4.67 12.55
N SER A 408 -30.27 4.70 13.84
CA SER A 408 -31.19 3.82 14.57
C SER A 408 -30.78 2.35 14.59
N ALA A 409 -29.84 2.00 15.48
CA ALA A 409 -29.72 0.63 15.93
C ALA A 409 -31.07 0.19 16.53
N ALA A 410 -31.91 -0.45 15.72
CA ALA A 410 -32.97 -1.31 16.23
C ALA A 410 -32.28 -2.24 17.23
N ALA A 411 -32.69 -2.16 18.49
CA ALA A 411 -32.00 -2.90 19.54
C ALA A 411 -32.02 -4.40 19.18
N LEU A 412 -30.85 -5.04 19.24
CA LEU A 412 -30.71 -6.42 18.83
C LEU A 412 -31.18 -7.32 19.97
N GLU A 413 -31.98 -8.33 19.66
CA GLU A 413 -32.32 -9.33 20.66
C GLU A 413 -31.08 -10.13 21.05
N PHE A 414 -30.97 -10.47 22.34
CA PHE A 414 -29.96 -11.36 22.86
C PHE A 414 -29.86 -12.66 22.05
N GLY A 415 -28.63 -13.01 21.65
CA GLY A 415 -28.34 -14.18 20.80
C GLY A 415 -28.36 -13.87 19.29
N SER A 416 -28.73 -12.66 18.89
CA SER A 416 -28.62 -12.22 17.49
C SER A 416 -27.16 -11.93 17.12
N ILE A 417 -26.81 -12.21 15.86
CA ILE A 417 -25.51 -11.86 15.31
C ILE A 417 -25.49 -10.38 14.93
N PHE A 418 -24.54 -9.63 15.47
CA PHE A 418 -24.20 -8.30 15.00
C PHE A 418 -23.09 -8.42 13.95
N GLY A 419 -23.40 -8.15 12.69
CA GLY A 419 -22.39 -8.08 11.65
C GLY A 419 -21.64 -6.74 11.73
N LEU A 420 -20.33 -6.80 11.95
CA LEU A 420 -19.45 -5.66 11.93
C LEU A 420 -18.72 -5.61 10.59
N LYS A 421 -18.69 -4.44 9.96
CA LYS A 421 -17.83 -4.17 8.80
C LYS A 421 -16.88 -3.02 9.14
N ALA A 422 -15.60 -3.20 8.84
CA ALA A 422 -14.61 -2.15 9.00
C ALA A 422 -13.67 -2.11 7.79
N SER A 423 -13.23 -0.91 7.40
CA SER A 423 -12.28 -0.71 6.31
C SER A 423 -11.04 0.01 6.78
N PHE A 424 -9.88 -0.34 6.23
CA PHE A 424 -8.58 0.20 6.59
C PHE A 424 -7.82 0.59 5.34
N GLN A 425 -7.47 1.87 5.25
CA GLN A 425 -6.81 2.46 4.09
C GLN A 425 -5.77 3.51 4.49
N LEU A 426 -4.85 3.80 3.59
CA LEU A 426 -3.94 4.93 3.71
C LEU A 426 -4.69 6.26 3.45
N PRO A 427 -4.11 7.42 3.79
CA PRO A 427 -4.76 8.73 3.58
C PRO A 427 -5.09 9.05 2.11
N ASP A 428 -4.42 8.38 1.16
CA ASP A 428 -4.69 8.46 -0.28
C ASP A 428 -5.75 7.45 -0.76
N LYS A 429 -6.47 6.82 0.17
CA LYS A 429 -7.51 5.80 -0.05
C LYS A 429 -6.99 4.47 -0.61
N LEU A 430 -5.67 4.22 -0.58
CA LEU A 430 -5.16 2.88 -0.92
C LEU A 430 -5.57 1.87 0.18
N PRO A 431 -6.28 0.79 -0.16
CA PRO A 431 -6.63 -0.23 0.83
C PRO A 431 -5.41 -0.98 1.34
N ILE A 432 -5.44 -1.37 2.62
CA ILE A 432 -4.34 -2.11 3.25
C ILE A 432 -4.77 -3.57 3.40
N SER A 433 -4.16 -4.48 2.63
CA SER A 433 -4.42 -5.92 2.72
C SER A 433 -3.56 -6.62 3.77
N ASN A 434 -4.02 -7.79 4.22
CA ASN A 434 -3.32 -8.62 5.20
C ASN A 434 -2.99 -7.90 6.51
N LEU A 435 -3.80 -6.92 6.89
CA LEU A 435 -3.66 -6.18 8.14
C LEU A 435 -4.44 -6.92 9.23
N LEU A 436 -3.76 -7.31 10.32
CA LEU A 436 -4.40 -7.88 11.49
C LEU A 436 -5.19 -6.77 12.23
N VAL A 437 -6.47 -7.01 12.42
CA VAL A 437 -7.42 -6.13 13.09
C VAL A 437 -7.96 -6.83 14.32
N ARG A 438 -7.96 -6.11 15.45
CA ARG A 438 -8.54 -6.54 16.72
C ARG A 438 -9.87 -5.83 16.93
N ILE A 439 -10.91 -6.58 17.23
CA ILE A 439 -12.22 -6.05 17.58
C ILE A 439 -12.33 -6.04 19.10
N GLU A 440 -12.59 -4.86 19.63
CA GLU A 440 -12.65 -4.63 21.06
C GLU A 440 -14.04 -4.18 21.48
N THR A 441 -14.43 -4.54 22.71
CA THR A 441 -15.68 -4.10 23.32
C THR A 441 -15.48 -3.62 24.75
N LYS A 442 -16.34 -2.69 25.17
CA LYS A 442 -16.51 -2.27 26.58
C LYS A 442 -18.00 -2.12 26.86
N ALA A 443 -18.45 -2.52 28.05
CA ALA A 443 -19.80 -2.19 28.49
C ALA A 443 -19.92 -0.70 28.84
N ALA A 444 -21.15 -0.17 28.94
CA ALA A 444 -21.40 1.24 29.24
C ALA A 444 -20.77 1.73 30.56
N ASN A 445 -20.56 0.84 31.53
CA ASN A 445 -19.97 1.12 32.84
C ASN A 445 -18.50 0.68 32.96
N GLU A 446 -17.88 0.23 31.87
CA GLU A 446 -16.49 -0.23 31.85
C GLU A 446 -15.59 0.79 31.16
N THR A 447 -14.40 1.01 31.73
CA THR A 447 -13.37 1.88 31.13
C THR A 447 -12.35 1.09 30.32
N GLN A 448 -12.23 -0.22 30.58
CA GLN A 448 -11.27 -1.11 29.94
C GLN A 448 -11.89 -1.78 28.72
N TRP A 449 -11.16 -1.74 27.61
CA TRP A 449 -11.50 -2.46 26.39
C TRP A 449 -11.04 -3.91 26.47
N ARG A 450 -11.86 -4.82 25.94
CA ARG A 450 -11.55 -6.25 25.86
C ARG A 450 -11.64 -6.71 24.42
N GLU A 451 -10.63 -7.43 23.95
CA GLU A 451 -10.65 -8.07 22.64
C GLU A 451 -11.67 -9.21 22.63
N ILE A 452 -12.53 -9.22 21.61
CA ILE A 452 -13.57 -10.24 21.42
C ILE A 452 -13.45 -11.00 20.10
N ALA A 453 -12.70 -10.46 19.14
CA ALA A 453 -12.40 -11.13 17.89
C ALA A 453 -11.14 -10.53 17.24
N THR A 454 -10.51 -11.30 16.36
CA THR A 454 -9.49 -10.81 15.44
C THR A 454 -9.88 -11.18 14.02
N SER A 455 -9.56 -10.32 13.06
CA SER A 455 -9.74 -10.60 11.64
C SER A 455 -8.58 -9.99 10.84
N THR A 456 -8.42 -10.42 9.60
CA THR A 456 -7.38 -9.89 8.71
C THR A 456 -8.03 -9.27 7.48
N THR A 457 -7.60 -8.07 7.10
CA THR A 457 -8.19 -7.37 5.95
C THR A 457 -7.98 -8.13 4.64
N GLY A 458 -9.01 -8.13 3.79
CA GLY A 458 -8.93 -8.60 2.42
C GLY A 458 -8.10 -7.68 1.51
N ALA A 459 -8.02 -8.01 0.23
CA ALA A 459 -7.33 -7.19 -0.78
C ALA A 459 -7.95 -5.79 -0.94
N ASP A 460 -9.22 -5.65 -0.58
CA ASP A 460 -10.00 -4.41 -0.55
C ASP A 460 -9.83 -3.62 0.76
N GLY A 461 -8.98 -4.08 1.68
CA GLY A 461 -8.76 -3.44 2.98
C GLY A 461 -9.92 -3.58 3.96
N VAL A 462 -10.88 -4.47 3.69
CA VAL A 462 -12.10 -4.63 4.48
C VAL A 462 -12.05 -5.90 5.33
N ILE A 463 -12.65 -5.84 6.51
CA ILE A 463 -13.06 -7.01 7.30
C ILE A 463 -14.57 -7.03 7.46
N GLN A 464 -15.13 -8.24 7.52
CA GLN A 464 -16.49 -8.48 7.97
C GLN A 464 -16.45 -9.54 9.07
N VAL A 465 -16.97 -9.20 10.25
CA VAL A 465 -16.88 -10.06 11.44
C VAL A 465 -18.28 -10.21 12.05
N PRO A 466 -18.83 -11.44 12.13
CA PRO A 466 -20.03 -11.70 12.91
C PRO A 466 -19.68 -11.72 14.40
N LEU A 467 -20.40 -10.93 15.21
CA LEU A 467 -20.19 -10.81 16.64
C LEU A 467 -21.44 -11.25 17.41
N LEU A 468 -21.24 -12.04 18.46
CA LEU A 468 -22.27 -12.35 19.45
C LEU A 468 -22.01 -11.52 20.70
N LEU A 469 -22.94 -10.63 21.02
CA LEU A 469 -22.82 -9.73 22.16
C LEU A 469 -23.73 -10.19 23.28
N SER A 470 -23.18 -10.26 24.48
CA SER A 470 -23.92 -10.74 25.66
C SER A 470 -24.59 -9.63 26.45
N LYS A 471 -24.44 -8.35 26.07
CA LYS A 471 -25.01 -7.15 26.71
C LYS A 471 -24.79 -5.93 25.84
N SER A 472 -25.50 -4.83 26.12
CA SER A 472 -25.29 -3.56 25.42
C SER A 472 -23.86 -3.07 25.64
N SER A 473 -23.16 -2.75 24.55
CA SER A 473 -21.73 -2.50 24.57
C SER A 473 -21.32 -1.49 23.49
N MET A 474 -20.21 -0.82 23.72
CA MET A 474 -19.49 -0.09 22.66
C MET A 474 -18.51 -1.04 21.99
N ILE A 475 -18.34 -0.89 20.67
CA ILE A 475 -17.43 -1.69 19.85
C ILE A 475 -16.51 -0.76 19.08
N ARG A 476 -15.25 -1.15 18.94
CA ARG A 476 -14.30 -0.50 18.03
C ARG A 476 -13.41 -1.53 17.36
N ALA A 477 -12.78 -1.13 16.26
CA ALA A 477 -11.72 -1.89 15.62
C ALA A 477 -10.38 -1.17 15.82
N ARG A 478 -9.33 -1.95 16.11
CA ARG A 478 -7.98 -1.47 16.39
C ARG A 478 -6.95 -2.26 15.59
N THR A 479 -5.86 -1.61 15.17
CA THR A 479 -4.69 -2.26 14.58
C THR A 479 -3.45 -1.91 15.39
N ASP A 480 -2.59 -2.89 15.65
CA ASP A 480 -1.35 -2.61 16.39
C ASP A 480 -0.43 -1.69 15.57
N ALA A 481 0.25 -0.77 16.26
CA ALA A 481 1.31 0.03 15.62
C ALA A 481 2.47 -0.88 15.19
N THR A 482 3.05 -0.54 14.06
CA THR A 482 4.30 -1.13 13.55
C THR A 482 5.29 -0.01 13.25
N TRP A 483 6.52 -0.36 12.89
CA TRP A 483 7.47 0.64 12.41
C TRP A 483 7.07 1.21 11.02
N GLU A 484 6.24 0.50 10.24
CA GLU A 484 5.73 0.99 8.94
C GLU A 484 4.46 1.82 9.07
N ARG A 485 3.65 1.58 10.11
CA ARG A 485 2.29 2.12 10.23
C ARG A 485 1.96 2.48 11.68
N LEU A 486 1.32 3.62 11.85
CA LEU A 486 0.74 4.00 13.13
C LEU A 486 -0.42 3.07 13.50
N GLU A 487 -0.68 2.95 14.81
CA GLU A 487 -1.91 2.34 15.31
C GLU A 487 -3.13 3.08 14.72
N SER A 488 -4.15 2.31 14.37
CA SER A 488 -5.46 2.82 13.98
C SER A 488 -6.46 2.41 15.05
N ILE A 489 -7.27 3.36 15.49
CA ILE A 489 -8.43 3.11 16.35
C ILE A 489 -9.64 3.73 15.65
N SER A 490 -10.65 2.91 15.36
CA SER A 490 -11.88 3.38 14.74
C SER A 490 -12.72 4.25 15.67
N ALA A 491 -13.73 4.92 15.11
CA ALA A 491 -14.85 5.43 15.90
C ALA A 491 -15.50 4.31 16.73
N GLU A 492 -16.20 4.67 17.81
CA GLU A 492 -16.93 3.72 18.63
C GLU A 492 -18.35 3.52 18.06
N VAL A 493 -18.79 2.27 17.92
CA VAL A 493 -20.16 1.90 17.55
C VAL A 493 -20.89 1.44 18.80
N SER A 494 -22.01 2.09 19.12
CA SER A 494 -22.88 1.66 20.21
C SER A 494 -23.82 0.57 19.73
N VAL A 495 -23.81 -0.57 20.40
CA VAL A 495 -24.73 -1.68 20.14
C VAL A 495 -25.61 -1.90 21.36
N VAL A 496 -26.91 -1.73 21.14
CA VAL A 496 -27.94 -1.88 22.17
C VAL A 496 -28.52 -3.28 22.08
N ILE A 497 -28.46 -4.04 23.18
CA ILE A 497 -29.03 -5.39 23.26
C ILE A 497 -30.30 -5.37 24.13
N THR A 498 -31.38 -5.96 23.61
CA THR A 498 -32.60 -6.28 24.35
C THR A 498 -32.55 -7.72 24.83
N ARG A 499 -33.06 -7.96 26.04
CA ARG A 499 -33.31 -9.33 26.50
C ARG A 499 -34.41 -9.96 25.63
N ARG A 500 -34.39 -11.29 25.49
CA ARG A 500 -35.48 -12.03 24.84
C ARG A 500 -36.41 -12.59 25.90
N ILE A 501 -37.71 -12.33 25.77
CA ILE A 501 -38.76 -12.84 26.67
C ILE A 501 -39.64 -13.79 25.88
N SER A 502 -39.70 -15.06 26.30
CA SER A 502 -40.65 -16.04 25.77
C SER A 502 -41.73 -16.29 26.82
N VAL A 503 -42.99 -16.21 26.41
CA VAL A 503 -44.15 -16.39 27.30
C VAL A 503 -45.00 -17.54 26.78
N SER A 504 -45.44 -18.39 27.71
CA SER A 504 -46.48 -19.39 27.50
C SER A 504 -47.63 -19.11 28.46
N ALA A 505 -48.76 -18.70 27.90
CA ALA A 505 -49.97 -18.36 28.65
C ALA A 505 -51.17 -19.20 28.16
N PRO A 506 -52.14 -19.53 29.03
CA PRO A 506 -53.40 -20.15 28.62
C PRO A 506 -54.15 -19.31 27.60
N VAL A 507 -54.77 -19.95 26.61
CA VAL A 507 -55.63 -19.27 25.61
C VAL A 507 -56.99 -18.84 26.19
N SER A 508 -57.41 -19.44 27.32
CA SER A 508 -58.63 -19.06 28.04
C SER A 508 -58.48 -19.25 29.55
N ALA A 509 -59.21 -18.45 30.33
CA ALA A 509 -59.28 -18.55 31.78
C ALA A 509 -60.71 -18.31 32.29
N VAL A 510 -61.03 -18.88 33.45
CA VAL A 510 -62.32 -18.66 34.13
C VAL A 510 -62.22 -17.37 34.94
N ARG A 511 -63.26 -16.53 34.89
CA ARG A 511 -63.35 -15.31 35.69
C ARG A 511 -63.03 -15.59 37.17
N SER A 512 -62.24 -14.70 37.77
CA SER A 512 -61.86 -14.73 39.20
C SER A 512 -61.08 -15.98 39.64
N GLN A 513 -60.66 -16.85 38.71
CA GLN A 513 -59.69 -17.91 38.99
C GLN A 513 -58.25 -17.45 38.66
N PRO A 514 -57.23 -17.99 39.33
CA PRO A 514 -55.83 -17.67 39.02
C PRO A 514 -55.45 -18.04 37.59
N LEU A 515 -55.01 -17.06 36.81
CA LEU A 515 -54.36 -17.21 35.51
C LEU A 515 -52.85 -17.27 35.73
N GLN A 516 -52.24 -18.41 35.40
CA GLN A 516 -50.80 -18.61 35.44
C GLN A 516 -50.17 -18.28 34.09
N ILE A 517 -49.21 -17.36 34.08
CA ILE A 517 -48.42 -16.98 32.91
C ILE A 517 -46.99 -17.39 33.22
N ILE A 518 -46.47 -18.37 32.48
CA ILE A 518 -45.11 -18.88 32.66
C ILE A 518 -44.24 -18.42 31.50
N GLY A 519 -42.94 -18.26 31.73
CA GLY A 519 -42.03 -17.86 30.67
C GLY A 519 -40.56 -17.95 31.03
N THR A 520 -39.72 -17.58 30.07
CA THR A 520 -38.27 -17.57 30.18
C THR A 520 -37.70 -16.23 29.75
N LEU A 521 -36.70 -15.75 30.47
CA LEU A 521 -35.86 -14.60 30.10
C LEU A 521 -34.49 -15.09 29.62
N ALA A 522 -34.02 -14.56 28.50
CA ALA A 522 -32.66 -14.75 28.01
C ALA A 522 -31.89 -13.42 27.97
N PRO A 523 -30.63 -13.37 28.46
CA PRO A 523 -29.90 -14.46 29.12
C PRO A 523 -30.52 -14.85 30.47
N ARG A 524 -30.27 -16.09 30.88
CA ARG A 524 -30.72 -16.62 32.17
C ARG A 524 -30.06 -15.83 33.30
N GLN A 525 -30.86 -15.21 34.15
CA GLN A 525 -30.38 -14.39 35.26
C GLN A 525 -31.44 -14.42 36.36
N SER A 526 -31.01 -14.66 37.60
CA SER A 526 -31.88 -14.59 38.77
C SER A 526 -32.14 -13.14 39.18
N GLY A 527 -33.33 -12.88 39.74
CA GLY A 527 -33.63 -11.60 40.38
C GLY A 527 -33.96 -10.47 39.41
N VAL A 528 -34.24 -10.76 38.13
CA VAL A 528 -34.65 -9.72 37.17
C VAL A 528 -36.15 -9.47 37.30
N PRO A 529 -36.60 -8.22 37.58
CA PRO A 529 -38.01 -7.91 37.74
C PRO A 529 -38.74 -7.85 36.39
N LEU A 530 -39.79 -8.65 36.27
CA LEU A 530 -40.70 -8.70 35.13
C LEU A 530 -42.07 -8.18 35.53
N GLN A 531 -42.58 -7.21 34.76
CA GLN A 531 -43.90 -6.62 34.97
C GLN A 531 -44.89 -7.16 33.93
N LEU A 532 -46.00 -7.75 34.39
CA LEU A 532 -47.14 -8.00 33.52
C LEU A 532 -47.86 -6.70 33.22
N LEU A 533 -48.15 -6.46 31.94
CA LEU A 533 -48.93 -5.33 31.46
C LEU A 533 -50.21 -5.84 30.79
N GLN A 534 -51.34 -5.21 31.05
CA GLN A 534 -52.60 -5.46 30.35
C GLN A 534 -52.98 -4.24 29.52
N GLN A 535 -53.46 -4.48 28.29
CA GLN A 535 -53.97 -3.40 27.46
C GLN A 535 -55.39 -3.02 27.90
N ARG A 536 -55.58 -1.78 28.35
CA ARG A 536 -56.88 -1.20 28.72
C ARG A 536 -57.03 0.17 28.06
N ALA A 537 -58.12 0.39 27.33
CA ALA A 537 -58.36 1.63 26.57
C ALA A 537 -57.17 2.06 25.69
N GLY A 538 -56.53 1.08 25.01
CA GLY A 538 -55.37 1.31 24.15
C GLY A 538 -54.03 1.54 24.87
N LYS A 539 -54.01 1.66 26.20
CA LYS A 539 -52.79 1.85 27.00
C LYS A 539 -52.36 0.57 27.71
N TRP A 540 -51.06 0.38 27.87
CA TRP A 540 -50.49 -0.73 28.63
C TRP A 540 -50.35 -0.35 30.10
N ILE A 541 -51.07 -1.06 30.98
CA ILE A 541 -51.15 -0.76 32.40
C ILE A 541 -50.55 -1.94 33.21
N PRO A 542 -49.67 -1.68 34.19
CA PRO A 542 -49.17 -2.69 35.12
C PRO A 542 -50.28 -3.47 35.82
N VAL A 543 -50.13 -4.80 35.86
CA VAL A 543 -51.01 -5.71 36.60
C VAL A 543 -50.18 -6.44 37.63
N GLY A 544 -50.56 -6.29 38.91
CA GLY A 544 -49.83 -6.86 40.03
C GLY A 544 -48.43 -6.27 40.23
N SER A 545 -47.72 -6.81 41.22
CA SER A 545 -46.32 -6.46 41.48
C SER A 545 -45.37 -7.20 40.52
N PRO A 546 -44.17 -6.65 40.22
CA PRO A 546 -43.16 -7.35 39.44
C PRO A 546 -42.79 -8.71 40.05
N VAL A 547 -42.60 -9.70 39.20
CA VAL A 547 -42.11 -11.03 39.58
C VAL A 547 -40.64 -11.15 39.22
N LEU A 548 -39.85 -11.75 40.11
CA LEU A 548 -38.43 -11.99 39.87
C LEU A 548 -38.22 -13.32 39.15
N THR A 549 -37.29 -13.33 38.20
CA THR A 549 -36.79 -14.57 37.59
C THR A 549 -35.98 -15.43 38.58
N ASP A 550 -36.02 -16.74 38.39
CA ASP A 550 -35.11 -17.67 39.07
C ASP A 550 -33.72 -17.75 38.40
N VAL A 551 -32.84 -18.61 38.92
CA VAL A 551 -31.48 -18.83 38.38
C VAL A 551 -31.45 -19.31 36.93
N ASN A 552 -32.53 -19.93 36.45
CA ASN A 552 -32.68 -20.39 35.06
C ASN A 552 -33.36 -19.34 34.17
N GLY A 553 -33.66 -18.15 34.68
CA GLY A 553 -34.41 -17.12 33.98
C GLY A 553 -35.91 -17.45 33.85
N LEU A 554 -36.40 -18.48 34.55
CA LEU A 554 -37.81 -18.85 34.56
C LEU A 554 -38.60 -17.89 35.45
N PHE A 555 -39.84 -17.62 35.07
CA PHE A 555 -40.77 -16.85 35.88
C PHE A 555 -42.19 -17.42 35.77
N THR A 556 -42.97 -17.21 36.83
CA THR A 556 -44.40 -17.56 36.89
C THR A 556 -45.15 -16.38 37.48
N ILE A 557 -46.02 -15.75 36.69
CA ILE A 557 -46.87 -14.65 37.10
C ILE A 557 -48.29 -15.19 37.29
N SER A 558 -48.83 -15.04 38.50
CA SER A 558 -50.21 -15.38 38.82
C SER A 558 -51.04 -14.10 38.92
N THR A 559 -52.10 -13.98 38.13
CA THR A 559 -53.04 -12.85 38.18
C THR A 559 -54.49 -13.34 38.13
N THR A 560 -55.45 -12.55 38.60
CA THR A 560 -56.88 -12.81 38.44
C THR A 560 -57.49 -11.79 37.49
N VAL A 561 -58.54 -12.18 36.76
CA VAL A 561 -59.25 -11.29 35.83
C VAL A 561 -60.74 -11.37 36.08
N GLU A 562 -61.36 -10.22 36.37
CA GLU A 562 -62.78 -10.16 36.73
C GLU A 562 -63.69 -9.80 35.56
N GLN A 563 -63.18 -9.22 34.48
CA GLN A 563 -64.01 -8.83 33.34
C GLN A 563 -64.01 -9.93 32.27
N LYS A 564 -65.20 -10.34 31.82
CA LYS A 564 -65.37 -11.26 30.69
C LYS A 564 -64.93 -10.60 29.39
N GLY A 565 -64.41 -11.39 28.46
CA GLY A 565 -64.00 -10.94 27.13
C GLY A 565 -62.54 -11.26 26.79
N PHE A 566 -61.97 -10.50 25.87
CA PHE A 566 -60.59 -10.70 25.42
C PHE A 566 -59.64 -9.77 26.19
N ALA A 567 -58.71 -10.35 26.94
CA ALA A 567 -57.68 -9.60 27.65
C ALA A 567 -56.33 -9.77 26.93
N LYS A 568 -55.74 -8.66 26.49
CA LYS A 568 -54.40 -8.63 25.86
C LYS A 568 -53.34 -8.31 26.90
N TYR A 569 -52.26 -9.07 26.88
CA TYR A 569 -51.15 -8.97 27.81
C TYR A 569 -49.80 -8.93 27.10
N MET A 570 -48.82 -8.35 27.79
CA MET A 570 -47.40 -8.53 27.49
C MET A 570 -46.62 -8.58 28.81
N VAL A 571 -45.43 -9.17 28.78
CA VAL A 571 -44.49 -9.12 29.90
C VAL A 571 -43.35 -8.18 29.53
N ARG A 572 -42.98 -7.27 30.44
CA ARG A 572 -41.93 -6.27 30.23
C ARG A 572 -40.81 -6.41 31.25
N VAL A 573 -39.57 -6.30 30.78
CA VAL A 573 -38.39 -5.96 31.59
C VAL A 573 -38.02 -4.52 31.32
N ALA A 574 -37.84 -3.75 32.39
CA ALA A 574 -37.41 -2.36 32.30
C ALA A 574 -35.96 -2.25 31.79
N LYS A 575 -35.63 -1.11 31.18
CA LYS A 575 -34.25 -0.77 30.83
C LYS A 575 -33.40 -0.70 32.10
N ASP A 576 -32.17 -1.21 32.02
CA ASP A 576 -31.14 -1.07 33.06
C ASP A 576 -29.82 -0.57 32.46
N ALA A 577 -28.73 -0.61 33.25
CA ALA A 577 -27.42 -0.13 32.82
C ALA A 577 -26.76 -0.99 31.72
N GLN A 578 -27.19 -2.25 31.56
CA GLN A 578 -26.59 -3.25 30.66
C GLN A 578 -27.53 -3.63 29.50
N TRP A 579 -28.84 -3.41 29.66
CA TRP A 579 -29.87 -3.91 28.76
C TRP A 579 -30.92 -2.86 28.46
N ASN A 580 -31.38 -2.84 27.21
CA ASN A 580 -32.54 -2.05 26.86
C ASN A 580 -33.85 -2.68 27.39
N GLN A 581 -34.92 -1.89 27.39
CA GLN A 581 -36.26 -2.41 27.69
C GLN A 581 -36.61 -3.53 26.72
N ALA A 582 -37.16 -4.63 27.24
CA ALA A 582 -37.62 -5.76 26.44
C ALA A 582 -39.08 -6.05 26.74
N ASP A 583 -39.85 -6.29 25.68
CA ASP A 583 -41.26 -6.67 25.75
C ASP A 583 -41.41 -8.06 25.12
N SER A 584 -42.24 -8.93 25.72
CA SER A 584 -42.65 -10.17 25.07
C SER A 584 -43.56 -9.88 23.87
N GLU A 585 -43.80 -10.89 23.03
CA GLU A 585 -44.93 -10.85 22.12
C GLU A 585 -46.24 -10.62 22.89
N VAL A 586 -47.18 -9.93 22.25
CA VAL A 586 -48.51 -9.70 22.81
C VAL A 586 -49.32 -10.98 22.69
N PHE A 587 -49.86 -11.44 23.81
CA PHE A 587 -50.73 -12.62 23.85
C PHE A 587 -52.13 -12.24 24.34
N THR A 588 -53.15 -13.00 23.91
CA THR A 588 -54.56 -12.75 24.24
C THR A 588 -55.13 -13.94 24.99
N VAL A 589 -55.82 -13.66 26.10
CA VAL A 589 -56.51 -14.67 26.91
C VAL A 589 -58.02 -14.39 26.88
N VAL A 590 -58.81 -15.41 26.58
CA VAL A 590 -60.27 -15.35 26.62
C VAL A 590 -60.78 -15.59 28.03
N ILE A 591 -61.40 -14.60 28.66
CA ILE A 591 -61.96 -14.69 30.01
C ILE A 591 -63.44 -15.09 29.93
N ARG A 592 -63.77 -16.28 30.43
CA ARG A 592 -65.11 -16.89 30.38
C ARG A 592 -65.90 -16.71 31.68
#